data_AF-A0A7R9ZBQ4-F1
#
_entry.id   AF-A0A7R9ZBQ4-F1
#
_cell.length_a   1.000
_cell.length_b   1.000
_cell.length_c   1.000
_cell.angle_alpha   90.00
_cell.angle_beta   90.00
_cell.angle_gamma   90.00
#
_symmetry.space_group_name_H-M   'P 1'
#
loop_
_entity.id
_entity.type
_entity.pdbx_description
1 polymer ?
#
loop_
_entity_poly.entity_id
_entity_poly.type
_entity_poly.pdbx_seq_one_letter_code
_entity_poly.pdbx_strand_id
1 'polypeptide(L)'
;AYYEKLTDLFWVSENRLFHAFAWHKFYTLCKEYNRGMTAEQRSLQASAVLLSALCIPSSGDEDGAAANKKTDLLAAVGKGADDDRNSRNAISSTVRDEIAREKRARMATLLGFHTRNPTRESLLSEIRGSPRGSVMDDVPDYLRELYVLLEESTDPLVLVQRATPLLDRLRTEAGCGSSEEKKDDADAAAAGGPLGKYVEPLVSVLLQKLVRSLARSYHTISLDRVRSLTEGLGVPFAVVERAIVGGDDASGPSSSVRVRIDHRANCLRFGEYSAAGGPEDGGDDGGAGGVGGSRSGALESESMRKQLALLSAGLARVCAVVDPPDDAPRLAAKAELFADVRSSLKSEHESMLARKELIERRKEEAERLAQEKIKEEARIKAEREAAARADEARRLAWEQKQREKEKLQKIQKELDLQEKKRLLKAIGKETDADHMTEEQLEKVDAEALAKEHAAKANKKKEEAERKVKEMSKRLDYVVRATRIEELPLVRSRYEEKVKRERERYEAD
;
A
#
# COMPACT_ATOMS: atom_id res chain seq x y z
N ALA A 1 29.42 1.18 9.24
CA ALA A 1 28.77 2.01 8.20
C ALA A 1 27.25 2.11 8.35
N TYR A 2 26.41 1.21 7.79
CA TYR A 2 24.94 1.38 7.85
C TYR A 2 24.37 1.32 9.28
N TYR A 3 24.64 0.23 10.01
CA TYR A 3 24.11 0.06 11.38
C TYR A 3 24.71 1.05 12.40
N GLU A 4 25.94 1.48 12.19
CA GLU A 4 26.61 2.53 12.98
C GLU A 4 25.87 3.87 12.87
N LYS A 5 25.51 4.30 11.66
CA LYS A 5 24.68 5.50 11.49
C LYS A 5 23.28 5.34 12.09
N LEU A 6 22.71 4.13 12.01
CA LEU A 6 21.44 3.85 12.67
C LEU A 6 21.52 3.95 14.19
N THR A 7 22.65 3.55 14.81
CA THR A 7 22.81 3.70 16.27
C THR A 7 22.75 5.17 16.68
N ASP A 8 23.39 6.08 15.95
CA ASP A 8 23.32 7.52 16.27
C ASP A 8 21.92 8.10 16.00
N LEU A 9 21.28 7.71 14.90
CA LEU A 9 19.92 8.14 14.56
C LEU A 9 18.90 7.73 15.64
N PHE A 10 18.95 6.48 16.11
CA PHE A 10 18.04 5.99 17.15
C PHE A 10 18.33 6.60 18.52
N TRP A 11 19.58 7.03 18.77
CA TRP A 11 19.93 7.77 19.98
C TRP A 11 19.30 9.17 19.99
N VAL A 12 19.47 9.91 18.89
CA VAL A 12 18.93 11.28 18.75
C VAL A 12 17.40 11.29 18.72
N SER A 13 16.77 10.24 18.18
CA SER A 13 15.30 10.10 18.20
C SER A 13 14.75 9.53 19.51
N GLU A 14 15.57 9.43 20.57
CA GLU A 14 15.23 8.94 21.91
C GLU A 14 14.67 7.50 21.94
N ASN A 15 14.83 6.75 20.86
CA ASN A 15 14.30 5.40 20.74
C ASN A 15 15.33 4.36 21.20
N ARG A 16 15.52 4.30 22.51
CA ARG A 16 16.55 3.49 23.20
C ARG A 16 16.48 2.00 22.88
N LEU A 17 15.28 1.47 22.64
CA LEU A 17 15.06 0.06 22.28
C LEU A 17 15.72 -0.27 20.94
N PHE A 18 15.39 0.47 19.88
CA PHE A 18 15.98 0.24 18.55
C PHE A 18 17.45 0.62 18.50
N HIS A 19 17.89 1.58 19.31
CA HIS A 19 19.31 1.89 19.49
C HIS A 19 20.10 0.66 19.98
N ALA A 20 19.62 -0.03 21.01
CA ALA A 20 20.28 -1.23 21.53
C ALA A 20 20.27 -2.40 20.53
N PHE A 21 19.17 -2.59 19.81
CA PHE A 21 19.09 -3.61 18.75
C PHE A 21 20.00 -3.31 17.56
N ALA A 22 20.14 -2.03 17.17
CA ALA A 22 21.07 -1.62 16.12
C ALA A 22 22.52 -1.90 16.53
N TRP A 23 22.88 -1.62 17.79
CA TRP A 23 24.19 -1.99 18.35
C TRP A 23 24.41 -3.50 18.36
N HIS A 24 23.42 -4.28 18.80
CA HIS A 24 23.52 -5.74 18.82
C HIS A 24 23.75 -6.33 17.42
N LYS A 25 23.01 -5.85 16.41
CA LYS A 25 23.22 -6.24 15.00
C LYS A 25 24.57 -5.79 14.47
N PHE A 26 25.00 -4.57 14.79
CA PHE A 26 26.30 -4.07 14.39
C PHE A 26 27.44 -4.94 14.95
N TYR A 27 27.44 -5.21 16.25
CA TYR A 27 28.43 -6.07 16.90
C TYR A 27 28.41 -7.49 16.34
N THR A 28 27.23 -8.10 16.14
CA THR A 28 27.12 -9.45 15.57
C THR A 28 27.74 -9.52 14.17
N LEU A 29 27.44 -8.55 13.30
CA LEU A 29 28.01 -8.47 11.96
C LEU A 29 29.52 -8.20 11.99
N CYS A 30 29.99 -7.33 12.89
CA CYS A 30 31.43 -7.10 13.07
C CYS A 30 32.16 -8.36 13.52
N LYS A 31 31.59 -9.13 14.45
CA LYS A 31 32.17 -10.39 14.94
C LYS A 31 32.21 -11.47 13.86
N GLU A 32 31.19 -11.56 13.01
CA GLU A 32 31.09 -12.56 11.94
C GLU A 32 31.99 -12.25 10.74
N TYR A 33 32.02 -10.99 10.29
CA TYR A 33 32.66 -10.62 9.03
C TYR A 33 34.05 -9.98 9.21
N ASN A 34 34.36 -9.39 10.37
CA ASN A 34 35.65 -8.73 10.60
C ASN A 34 36.58 -9.58 11.49
N ARG A 35 37.32 -10.49 10.86
CA ARG A 35 38.30 -11.37 11.53
C ARG A 35 39.53 -10.64 12.11
N GLY A 36 39.75 -9.36 11.74
CA GLY A 36 40.89 -8.55 12.20
C GLY A 36 40.58 -7.60 13.36
N MET A 37 39.43 -7.73 14.00
CA MET A 37 38.97 -6.79 15.03
C MET A 37 39.80 -6.90 16.32
N THR A 38 40.38 -5.79 16.78
CA THR A 38 41.19 -5.78 18.00
C THR A 38 40.33 -6.13 19.22
N ALA A 39 40.95 -6.72 20.25
CA ALA A 39 40.23 -7.10 21.47
C ALA A 39 39.61 -5.87 22.17
N GLU A 40 40.29 -4.73 22.14
CA GLU A 40 39.80 -3.46 22.69
C GLU A 40 38.55 -2.95 21.95
N GLN A 41 38.53 -3.00 20.61
CA GLN A 41 37.35 -2.61 19.84
C GLN A 41 36.18 -3.56 20.10
N ARG A 42 36.44 -4.87 20.26
CA ARG A 42 35.40 -5.86 20.60
C ARG A 42 34.82 -5.57 21.97
N SER A 43 35.67 -5.28 22.95
CA SER A 43 35.25 -4.93 24.29
C SER A 43 34.45 -3.62 24.33
N LEU A 44 34.87 -2.61 23.57
CA LEU A 44 34.14 -1.33 23.46
C LEU A 44 32.75 -1.51 22.85
N GLN A 45 32.62 -2.24 21.74
CA GLN A 45 31.33 -2.50 21.10
C GLN A 45 30.43 -3.37 21.97
N ALA A 46 30.98 -4.41 22.61
CA ALA A 46 30.23 -5.27 23.52
C ALA A 46 29.71 -4.47 24.75
N SER A 47 30.55 -3.57 25.29
CA SER A 47 30.17 -2.65 26.36
C SER A 47 29.05 -1.71 25.93
N ALA A 48 29.12 -1.14 24.72
CA ALA A 48 28.05 -0.29 24.18
C ALA A 48 26.73 -1.06 23.99
N VAL A 49 26.77 -2.31 23.53
CA VAL A 49 25.60 -3.18 23.41
C VAL A 49 24.96 -3.44 24.77
N LEU A 50 25.75 -3.80 25.78
CA LEU A 50 25.23 -4.08 27.11
C LEU A 50 24.65 -2.83 27.77
N LEU A 51 25.38 -1.71 27.74
CA LEU A 51 24.93 -0.46 28.34
C LEU A 51 23.66 0.06 27.66
N SER A 52 23.61 0.04 26.32
CA SER A 52 22.40 0.45 25.60
C SER A 52 21.19 -0.42 25.92
N ALA A 53 21.38 -1.73 26.14
CA ALA A 53 20.31 -2.63 26.59
C ALA A 53 19.87 -2.35 28.04
N LEU A 54 20.81 -2.02 28.93
CA LEU A 54 20.53 -1.66 30.33
C LEU A 54 19.84 -0.30 30.47
N CYS A 55 20.10 0.66 29.57
CA CYS A 55 19.43 1.97 29.54
C CYS A 55 17.94 1.92 29.18
N ILE A 56 17.43 0.77 28.73
CA ILE A 56 16.01 0.59 28.44
C ILE A 56 15.28 0.35 29.76
N PRO A 57 14.28 1.17 30.12
CA PRO A 57 13.43 0.93 31.29
C PRO A 57 12.82 -0.46 31.24
N SER A 58 12.84 -1.18 32.35
CA SER A 58 12.06 -2.42 32.50
C SER A 58 10.58 -2.03 32.59
N SER A 59 9.87 -2.02 31.47
CA SER A 59 8.41 -1.94 31.47
C SER A 59 7.89 -3.17 32.19
N GLY A 60 7.42 -3.02 33.43
CA GLY A 60 6.73 -4.10 34.12
C GLY A 60 5.50 -4.50 33.33
N ASP A 61 5.35 -5.80 33.08
CA ASP A 61 4.10 -6.46 32.70
C ASP A 61 3.26 -5.76 31.61
N GLU A 62 3.82 -5.54 30.41
CA GLU A 62 2.95 -5.28 29.24
C GLU A 62 2.02 -6.48 28.94
N ASP A 63 2.32 -7.66 29.47
CA ASP A 63 1.43 -8.84 29.45
C ASP A 63 0.17 -8.65 30.31
N GLY A 64 0.23 -7.85 31.38
CA GLY A 64 -0.93 -7.50 32.21
C GLY A 64 -1.86 -6.48 31.54
N ALA A 65 -1.29 -5.57 30.72
CA ALA A 65 -2.05 -4.62 29.93
C ALA A 65 -2.83 -5.29 28.78
N ALA A 66 -2.33 -6.40 28.23
CA ALA A 66 -3.04 -7.21 27.25
C ALA A 66 -4.25 -7.95 27.85
N ALA A 67 -4.14 -8.42 29.10
CA ALA A 67 -5.23 -9.08 29.82
C ALA A 67 -6.37 -8.10 30.20
N ASN A 68 -6.02 -6.90 30.70
CA ASN A 68 -7.00 -5.84 31.00
C ASN A 68 -7.66 -5.27 29.72
N LYS A 69 -7.00 -5.32 28.56
CA LYS A 69 -7.56 -4.86 27.28
C LYS A 69 -8.73 -5.72 26.80
N LYS A 70 -8.74 -7.02 27.10
CA LYS A 70 -9.86 -7.92 26.71
C LYS A 70 -11.10 -7.70 27.58
N THR A 71 -10.91 -7.34 28.86
CA THR A 71 -12.00 -7.03 29.78
C THR A 71 -12.62 -5.66 29.51
N ASP A 72 -11.82 -4.65 29.12
CA ASP A 72 -12.34 -3.33 28.74
C ASP A 72 -13.16 -3.36 27.44
N LEU A 73 -12.78 -4.22 26.47
CA LEU A 73 -13.54 -4.44 25.24
C LEU A 73 -14.90 -5.13 25.48
N LEU A 74 -14.98 -6.05 26.46
CA LEU A 74 -16.26 -6.66 26.85
C LEU A 74 -17.14 -5.72 27.69
N ALA A 75 -16.54 -4.86 28.52
CA ALA A 75 -17.28 -3.88 29.31
C ALA A 75 -17.95 -2.79 28.43
N ALA A 76 -17.38 -2.48 27.27
CA ALA A 76 -17.93 -1.52 26.30
C ALA A 76 -19.19 -2.02 25.55
N VAL A 77 -19.40 -3.34 25.46
CA VAL A 77 -20.56 -3.93 24.75
C VAL A 77 -21.81 -4.00 25.65
N GLY A 78 -21.66 -3.81 26.98
CA GLY A 78 -22.72 -4.13 27.95
C GLY A 78 -23.41 -2.96 28.67
N LYS A 79 -23.10 -1.68 28.41
CA LYS A 79 -23.74 -0.56 29.12
C LYS A 79 -24.26 0.52 28.16
N GLY A 80 -25.55 0.81 28.31
CA GLY A 80 -26.29 1.78 27.51
C GLY A 80 -25.81 3.22 27.66
N ALA A 81 -25.64 3.86 26.51
CA ALA A 81 -26.05 5.21 26.09
C ALA A 81 -25.86 6.49 26.95
N ASP A 82 -25.46 6.49 28.22
CA ASP A 82 -25.52 7.72 29.05
C ASP A 82 -24.20 8.28 29.62
N ASP A 83 -23.01 7.83 29.16
CA ASP A 83 -21.74 8.41 29.63
C ASP A 83 -20.72 8.70 28.50
N ASP A 84 -20.98 9.81 27.80
CA ASP A 84 -20.41 10.16 26.50
C ASP A 84 -18.99 10.77 26.56
N ARG A 85 -18.47 11.05 27.76
CA ARG A 85 -17.13 11.68 27.96
C ARG A 85 -16.01 10.66 28.19
N ASN A 86 -16.29 9.55 28.89
CA ASN A 86 -15.26 8.54 29.20
C ASN A 86 -14.98 7.60 28.00
N SER A 87 -16.01 7.32 27.18
CA SER A 87 -15.91 6.50 25.97
C SER A 87 -14.97 7.11 24.90
N ARG A 88 -15.01 8.44 24.71
CA ARG A 88 -14.14 9.14 23.74
C ARG A 88 -12.65 9.07 24.10
N ASN A 89 -12.29 9.09 25.39
CA ASN A 89 -10.89 8.99 25.84
C ASN A 89 -10.35 7.56 25.74
N ALA A 90 -11.15 6.54 26.04
CA ALA A 90 -10.77 5.14 25.91
C ALA A 90 -10.45 4.77 24.44
N ILE A 91 -11.31 5.18 23.50
CA ILE A 91 -11.12 4.95 22.06
C ILE A 91 -9.90 5.70 21.51
N SER A 92 -9.61 6.91 22.00
CA SER A 92 -8.42 7.68 21.56
C SER A 92 -7.10 7.02 22.02
N SER A 93 -7.08 6.43 23.22
CA SER A 93 -5.89 5.79 23.78
C SER A 93 -5.53 4.47 23.08
N THR A 94 -6.52 3.65 22.72
CA THR A 94 -6.29 2.36 22.04
C THR A 94 -5.79 2.55 20.62
N VAL A 95 -6.32 3.53 19.90
CA VAL A 95 -5.87 3.89 18.54
C VAL A 95 -4.43 4.41 18.56
N ARG A 96 -4.06 5.24 19.56
CA ARG A 96 -2.68 5.74 19.71
C ARG A 96 -1.68 4.59 19.97
N ASP A 97 -2.06 3.63 20.81
CA ASP A 97 -1.26 2.44 21.10
C ASP A 97 -1.10 1.51 19.89
N GLU A 98 -2.15 1.33 19.10
CA GLU A 98 -2.10 0.54 17.86
C GLU A 98 -1.18 1.17 16.83
N ILE A 99 -1.26 2.48 16.64
CA ILE A 99 -0.35 3.22 15.76
C ILE A 99 1.10 3.09 16.24
N ALA A 100 1.34 3.17 17.55
CA ALA A 100 2.69 3.00 18.11
C ALA A 100 3.22 1.57 17.88
N ARG A 101 2.38 0.55 18.06
CA ARG A 101 2.74 -0.86 17.84
C ARG A 101 3.03 -1.13 16.36
N GLU A 102 2.23 -0.60 15.46
CA GLU A 102 2.43 -0.76 14.01
C GLU A 102 3.71 -0.04 13.55
N LYS A 103 3.97 1.17 14.06
CA LYS A 103 5.23 1.89 13.83
C LYS A 103 6.43 1.08 14.33
N ARG A 104 6.35 0.49 15.52
CA ARG A 104 7.40 -0.40 16.08
C ARG A 104 7.60 -1.62 15.20
N ALA A 105 6.53 -2.25 14.72
CA ALA A 105 6.62 -3.40 13.81
C ALA A 105 7.29 -3.03 12.47
N ARG A 106 6.91 -1.89 11.87
CA ARG A 106 7.54 -1.38 10.64
C ARG A 106 9.03 -1.07 10.82
N MET A 107 9.39 -0.45 11.95
CA MET A 107 10.80 -0.19 12.31
C MET A 107 11.58 -1.50 12.54
N ALA A 108 10.95 -2.50 13.16
CA ALA A 108 11.55 -3.82 13.37
C ALA A 108 11.84 -4.53 12.04
N THR A 109 10.90 -4.50 11.09
CA THR A 109 11.13 -5.05 9.75
C THR A 109 12.27 -4.35 9.03
N LEU A 110 12.41 -3.03 9.16
CA LEU A 110 13.50 -2.26 8.55
C LEU A 110 14.87 -2.67 9.12
N LEU A 111 14.92 -3.02 10.41
CA LEU A 111 16.13 -3.49 11.11
C LEU A 111 16.39 -5.00 10.90
N GLY A 112 15.58 -5.67 10.06
CA GLY A 112 15.73 -7.08 9.71
C GLY A 112 15.03 -8.07 10.65
N PHE A 113 14.21 -7.60 11.59
CA PHE A 113 13.39 -8.45 12.46
C PHE A 113 12.01 -8.66 11.83
N HIS A 114 11.80 -9.82 11.20
CA HIS A 114 10.60 -10.09 10.39
C HIS A 114 9.49 -10.83 11.16
N THR A 115 9.83 -11.52 12.26
CA THR A 115 8.92 -12.47 12.93
C THR A 115 8.69 -12.18 14.41
N ARG A 116 9.54 -11.37 15.04
CA ARG A 116 9.46 -11.05 16.47
C ARG A 116 9.53 -9.54 16.68
N ASN A 117 8.55 -9.00 17.39
CA ASN A 117 8.62 -7.60 17.83
C ASN A 117 9.77 -7.46 18.84
N PRO A 118 10.75 -6.57 18.62
CA PRO A 118 11.87 -6.39 19.54
C PRO A 118 11.37 -6.01 20.94
N THR A 119 11.72 -6.81 21.94
CA THR A 119 11.50 -6.50 23.36
C THR A 119 12.83 -6.49 24.10
N ARG A 120 12.90 -5.72 25.19
CA ARG A 120 14.08 -5.65 26.06
C ARG A 120 14.49 -7.04 26.57
N GLU A 121 13.52 -7.84 27.01
CA GLU A 121 13.77 -9.20 27.51
C GLU A 121 14.31 -10.12 26.42
N SER A 122 13.77 -10.03 25.19
CA SER A 122 14.33 -10.75 24.05
C SER A 122 15.79 -10.38 23.83
N LEU A 123 16.11 -9.08 23.84
CA LEU A 123 17.48 -8.61 23.65
C LEU A 123 18.42 -9.11 24.75
N LEU A 124 18.02 -9.03 26.03
CA LEU A 124 18.83 -9.52 27.14
C LEU A 124 19.01 -11.04 27.09
N SER A 125 17.99 -11.79 26.67
CA SER A 125 18.11 -13.24 26.46
C SER A 125 19.08 -13.58 25.32
N GLU A 126 19.11 -12.76 24.26
CA GLU A 126 20.02 -12.92 23.11
C GLU A 126 21.46 -12.57 23.52
N ILE A 127 21.66 -11.50 24.30
CA ILE A 127 22.97 -11.11 24.86
C ILE A 127 23.56 -12.22 25.75
N ARG A 128 22.72 -12.90 26.56
CA ARG A 128 23.14 -14.02 27.43
C ARG A 128 23.37 -15.33 26.69
N GLY A 129 22.52 -15.65 25.73
CA GLY A 129 22.38 -17.00 25.17
C GLY A 129 22.64 -17.12 23.67
N SER A 130 23.26 -16.11 23.04
CA SER A 130 23.48 -16.13 21.60
C SER A 130 24.26 -17.38 21.17
N PRO A 131 23.74 -18.17 20.21
CA PRO A 131 24.41 -19.38 19.70
C PRO A 131 25.72 -19.07 18.97
N ARG A 132 26.06 -17.79 18.77
CA ARG A 132 27.26 -17.31 18.06
C ARG A 132 28.34 -16.72 19.00
N GLY A 133 28.22 -17.02 20.29
CA GLY A 133 29.11 -16.56 21.36
C GLY A 133 28.44 -15.47 22.20
N SER A 134 28.62 -15.55 23.52
CA SER A 134 28.02 -14.59 24.44
C SER A 134 28.68 -13.22 24.28
N VAL A 135 27.87 -12.17 24.19
CA VAL A 135 28.39 -10.79 24.24
C VAL A 135 29.08 -10.57 25.60
N MET A 136 28.61 -11.24 26.65
CA MET A 136 29.15 -11.11 28.01
C MET A 136 30.61 -11.56 28.15
N ASP A 137 31.12 -12.40 27.24
CA ASP A 137 32.51 -12.86 27.31
C ASP A 137 33.49 -11.75 26.92
N ASP A 138 33.07 -10.84 26.04
CA ASP A 138 33.88 -9.71 25.56
C ASP A 138 33.70 -8.44 26.46
N VAL A 139 32.79 -8.46 27.43
CA VAL A 139 32.46 -7.33 28.32
C VAL A 139 33.35 -7.29 29.57
N PRO A 140 33.88 -6.13 29.98
CA PRO A 140 34.61 -5.95 31.23
C PRO A 140 33.83 -6.36 32.49
N ASP A 141 34.54 -6.89 33.48
CA ASP A 141 33.97 -7.43 34.73
C ASP A 141 33.07 -6.46 35.48
N TYR A 142 33.43 -5.18 35.53
CA TYR A 142 32.66 -4.17 36.26
C TYR A 142 31.28 -3.90 35.61
N LEU A 143 31.16 -4.04 34.28
CA LEU A 143 29.88 -3.93 33.58
C LEU A 143 29.03 -5.19 33.73
N ARG A 144 29.67 -6.36 33.86
CA ARG A 144 28.98 -7.61 34.22
C ARG A 144 28.39 -7.54 35.62
N GLU A 145 29.13 -6.97 36.56
CA GLU A 145 28.62 -6.71 37.92
C GLU A 145 27.44 -5.72 37.88
N LEU A 146 27.52 -4.65 37.09
CA LEU A 146 26.42 -3.71 36.90
C LEU A 146 25.17 -4.39 36.31
N TYR A 147 25.35 -5.31 35.36
CA TYR A 147 24.26 -6.12 34.81
C TYR A 147 23.59 -6.99 35.88
N VAL A 148 24.37 -7.75 36.66
CA VAL A 148 23.85 -8.57 37.77
C VAL A 148 23.13 -7.70 38.80
N LEU A 149 23.68 -6.51 39.09
CA LEU A 149 23.08 -5.56 40.01
C LEU A 149 21.72 -5.06 39.49
N LEU A 150 21.62 -4.71 38.20
CA LEU A 150 20.42 -4.15 37.57
C LEU A 150 19.36 -5.18 37.14
N GLU A 151 19.69 -6.45 36.93
CA GLU A 151 18.71 -7.48 36.58
C GLU A 151 18.43 -8.49 37.70
N GLU A 152 19.47 -9.01 38.37
CA GLU A 152 19.32 -10.18 39.26
C GLU A 152 19.20 -9.77 40.74
N SER A 153 19.97 -8.77 41.18
CA SER A 153 19.92 -8.31 42.58
C SER A 153 18.71 -7.41 42.85
N THR A 154 18.03 -7.57 43.98
CA THR A 154 16.80 -6.80 44.30
C THR A 154 16.84 -6.13 45.66
N ASP A 155 18.01 -6.03 46.29
CA ASP A 155 18.17 -5.42 47.61
C ASP A 155 18.21 -3.89 47.51
N PRO A 156 17.16 -3.17 47.97
CA PRO A 156 17.03 -1.73 47.75
C PRO A 156 18.12 -0.90 48.46
N LEU A 157 18.64 -1.38 49.59
CA LEU A 157 19.60 -0.63 50.41
C LEU A 157 21.02 -0.66 49.84
N VAL A 158 21.41 -1.78 49.23
CA VAL A 158 22.77 -2.03 48.74
C VAL A 158 22.91 -1.59 47.28
N LEU A 159 21.78 -1.49 46.56
CA LEU A 159 21.71 -1.15 45.14
C LEU A 159 22.51 0.12 44.79
N VAL A 160 22.25 1.23 45.47
CA VAL A 160 22.93 2.50 45.17
C VAL A 160 24.40 2.46 45.62
N GLN A 161 24.68 1.91 46.80
CA GLN A 161 26.04 1.83 47.34
C GLN A 161 27.00 1.06 46.41
N ARG A 162 26.51 -0.02 45.78
CA ARG A 162 27.30 -0.80 44.80
C ARG A 162 27.31 -0.18 43.41
N ALA A 163 26.25 0.52 43.01
CA ALA A 163 26.18 1.14 41.69
C ALA A 163 27.09 2.38 41.56
N THR A 164 27.21 3.20 42.62
CA THR A 164 28.02 4.44 42.61
C THR A 164 29.46 4.22 42.11
N PRO A 165 30.28 3.32 42.69
CA PRO A 165 31.66 3.13 42.22
C PRO A 165 31.74 2.59 40.78
N LEU A 166 30.77 1.81 40.34
CA LEU A 166 30.71 1.29 38.96
C LEU A 166 30.36 2.40 37.95
N LEU A 167 29.45 3.30 38.31
CA LEU A 167 29.08 4.47 37.50
C LEU A 167 30.21 5.49 37.46
N ASP A 168 30.92 5.71 38.57
CA ASP A 168 32.09 6.60 38.59
C ASP A 168 33.22 6.05 37.73
N ARG A 169 33.45 4.74 37.77
CA ARG A 169 34.41 4.08 36.86
C ARG A 169 34.01 4.26 35.40
N LEU A 170 32.72 4.11 35.08
CA LEU A 170 32.19 4.37 33.73
C LEU A 170 32.36 5.84 33.31
N ARG A 171 32.17 6.81 34.22
CA ARG A 171 32.41 8.24 33.97
C ARG A 171 33.87 8.52 33.67
N THR A 172 34.80 7.88 34.42
CA THR A 172 36.25 8.02 34.18
C THR A 172 36.69 7.41 32.85
N GLU A 173 36.20 6.22 32.50
CA GLU A 173 36.52 5.55 31.23
C GLU A 173 35.90 6.27 30.02
N ALA A 174 34.79 6.99 30.23
CA ALA A 174 34.17 7.83 29.21
C ALA A 174 34.84 9.21 29.04
N GLY A 175 35.87 9.56 29.82
CA GLY A 175 36.53 10.86 29.74
C GLY A 175 35.73 12.02 30.37
N CYS A 176 34.64 11.74 31.09
CA CYS A 176 33.87 12.72 31.85
C CYS A 176 34.33 12.72 33.32
N GLY A 177 35.61 12.98 33.56
CA GLY A 177 36.08 13.40 34.88
C GLY A 177 35.69 14.86 35.12
N SER A 178 35.26 15.19 36.33
CA SER A 178 34.94 16.56 36.76
C SER A 178 36.10 17.52 36.48
N SER A 179 36.04 18.24 35.36
CA SER A 179 36.80 19.46 35.13
C SER A 179 35.81 20.61 35.18
N GLU A 180 35.60 21.15 36.38
CA GLU A 180 35.28 22.57 36.51
C GLU A 180 36.44 23.31 35.85
N GLU A 181 36.32 23.67 34.57
CA GLU A 181 36.91 24.86 33.95
C GLU A 181 36.69 24.85 32.41
N LYS A 182 36.35 26.04 31.91
CA LYS A 182 36.18 26.47 30.50
C LYS A 182 34.88 26.11 29.80
N LYS A 183 33.89 26.95 30.14
CA LYS A 183 32.98 27.57 29.19
C LYS A 183 33.83 28.29 28.12
N ASP A 184 33.84 27.78 26.90
CA ASP A 184 33.85 28.49 25.60
C ASP A 184 34.28 27.50 24.49
N ASP A 185 33.57 27.60 23.37
CA ASP A 185 33.73 26.89 22.08
C ASP A 185 32.99 25.56 21.85
N ALA A 186 32.19 25.57 20.78
CA ALA A 186 31.17 24.61 20.37
C ALA A 186 31.69 23.27 19.79
N ASP A 187 32.97 22.94 19.99
CA ASP A 187 33.61 21.74 19.43
C ASP A 187 34.00 20.68 20.50
N ALA A 188 33.62 20.90 21.77
CA ALA A 188 33.91 19.97 22.88
C ALA A 188 32.96 18.74 22.96
N ALA A 189 32.00 18.59 22.04
CA ALA A 189 31.09 17.44 22.01
C ALA A 189 31.73 16.13 21.48
N ALA A 190 32.97 16.20 20.95
CA ALA A 190 33.67 15.07 20.34
C ALA A 190 34.70 14.37 21.25
N ALA A 191 34.96 14.88 22.48
CA ALA A 191 36.04 14.41 23.35
C ALA A 191 35.58 13.48 24.50
N GLY A 192 34.28 13.23 24.64
CA GLY A 192 33.76 12.17 25.52
C GLY A 192 33.73 10.83 24.79
N GLY A 193 34.26 9.78 25.40
CA GLY A 193 34.14 8.42 24.86
C GLY A 193 32.67 8.06 24.60
N PRO A 194 32.35 7.20 23.60
CA PRO A 194 30.99 6.92 23.17
C PRO A 194 30.09 6.32 24.26
N LEU A 195 30.67 5.90 25.39
CA LEU A 195 30.00 5.27 26.52
C LEU A 195 29.43 6.28 27.55
N GLY A 196 29.92 7.52 27.58
CA GLY A 196 29.51 8.51 28.59
C GLY A 196 28.03 8.92 28.51
N LYS A 197 27.48 8.88 27.30
CA LYS A 197 26.07 9.20 27.03
C LYS A 197 25.08 8.26 27.73
N TYR A 198 25.51 7.08 28.17
CA TYR A 198 24.65 6.11 28.85
C TYR A 198 24.46 6.36 30.34
N VAL A 199 25.31 7.19 30.96
CA VAL A 199 25.33 7.39 32.43
C VAL A 199 24.00 7.96 32.95
N GLU A 200 23.49 9.01 32.31
CA GLU A 200 22.23 9.66 32.74
C GLU A 200 21.01 8.73 32.59
N PRO A 201 20.79 8.05 31.44
CA PRO A 201 19.76 7.03 31.32
C PRO A 201 19.89 5.87 32.32
N LEU A 202 21.11 5.43 32.64
CA LEU A 202 21.34 4.37 33.63
C LEU A 202 20.94 4.82 35.04
N VAL A 203 21.22 6.07 35.41
CA VAL A 203 20.79 6.65 36.70
C VAL A 203 19.27 6.66 36.80
N SER A 204 18.56 7.00 35.73
CA SER A 204 17.08 6.95 35.68
C SER A 204 16.55 5.51 35.83
N VAL A 205 17.12 4.53 35.12
CA VAL A 205 16.72 3.11 35.24
C VAL A 205 17.04 2.54 36.63
N LEU A 206 18.20 2.90 37.20
CA LEU A 206 18.60 2.52 38.55
C LEU A 206 17.61 3.07 39.59
N LEU A 207 17.19 4.33 39.44
CA LEU A 207 16.19 4.94 40.30
C LEU A 207 14.82 4.26 40.16
N GLN A 208 14.37 3.97 38.94
CA GLN A 208 13.12 3.24 38.73
C GLN A 208 13.16 1.84 39.37
N LYS A 209 14.31 1.14 39.29
CA LYS A 209 14.51 -0.14 39.95
C LYS A 209 14.52 0.00 41.49
N LEU A 210 15.18 1.03 42.02
CA LEU A 210 15.16 1.34 43.46
C LEU A 210 13.73 1.58 43.94
N VAL A 211 12.96 2.42 43.26
CA VAL A 211 11.57 2.71 43.63
C VAL A 211 10.70 1.45 43.56
N ARG A 212 10.90 0.59 42.55
CA ARG A 212 10.17 -0.68 42.44
C ARG A 212 10.52 -1.67 43.55
N SER A 213 11.80 -1.80 43.88
CA SER A 213 12.24 -2.68 44.98
C SER A 213 11.77 -2.15 46.35
N LEU A 214 11.80 -0.83 46.55
CA LEU A 214 11.22 -0.18 47.74
C LEU A 214 9.71 -0.41 47.82
N ALA A 215 8.97 -0.29 46.73
CA ALA A 215 7.53 -0.51 46.73
C ALA A 215 7.12 -1.96 46.99
N ARG A 216 7.98 -2.93 46.68
CA ARG A 216 7.75 -4.35 46.99
C ARG A 216 8.01 -4.68 48.46
N SER A 217 8.93 -3.96 49.10
CA SER A 217 9.40 -4.25 50.47
C SER A 217 8.79 -3.36 51.54
N TYR A 218 8.39 -2.13 51.19
CA TYR A 218 7.87 -1.13 52.12
C TYR A 218 6.48 -0.66 51.71
N HIS A 219 5.59 -0.49 52.69
CA HIS A 219 4.32 0.21 52.50
C HIS A 219 4.48 1.74 52.64
N THR A 220 5.32 2.18 53.58
CA THR A 220 5.60 3.60 53.83
C THR A 220 7.09 3.81 54.09
N ILE A 221 7.68 4.85 53.51
CA ILE A 221 9.08 5.24 53.73
C ILE A 221 9.18 6.77 53.88
N SER A 222 10.09 7.28 54.73
CA SER A 222 10.31 8.73 54.82
C SER A 222 11.06 9.26 53.60
N LEU A 223 10.74 10.48 53.17
CA LEU A 223 11.44 11.16 52.08
C LEU A 223 12.91 11.40 52.44
N ASP A 224 13.21 11.70 53.70
CA ASP A 224 14.60 11.85 54.19
C ASP A 224 15.40 10.54 54.03
N ARG A 225 14.77 9.38 54.27
CA ARG A 225 15.43 8.10 54.05
C ARG A 225 15.69 7.86 52.58
N VAL A 226 14.74 8.17 51.70
CA VAL A 226 14.95 8.09 50.24
C VAL A 226 16.06 9.03 49.78
N ARG A 227 16.10 10.24 50.32
CA ARG A 227 17.20 11.19 50.08
C ARG A 227 18.55 10.58 50.42
N SER A 228 18.70 10.05 51.64
CA SER A 228 19.95 9.38 52.08
C SER A 228 20.34 8.17 51.22
N LEU A 229 19.36 7.45 50.66
CA LEU A 229 19.61 6.33 49.76
C LEU A 229 20.07 6.81 48.37
N THR A 230 19.69 8.02 47.95
CA THR A 230 19.99 8.55 46.61
C THR A 230 21.18 9.51 46.55
N GLU A 231 21.77 9.89 47.69
CA GLU A 231 22.92 10.80 47.76
C GLU A 231 24.10 10.34 46.90
N GLY A 232 24.32 9.02 46.78
CA GLY A 232 25.41 8.45 45.98
C GLY A 232 25.26 8.52 44.46
N LEU A 233 24.14 9.01 43.90
CA LEU A 233 23.95 9.10 42.45
C LEU A 233 24.44 10.42 41.84
N GLY A 234 24.69 11.45 42.66
CA GLY A 234 25.11 12.78 42.21
C GLY A 234 24.00 13.59 41.52
N VAL A 235 22.73 13.26 41.78
CA VAL A 235 21.56 13.99 41.27
C VAL A 235 20.84 14.74 42.41
N PRO A 236 20.32 15.96 42.17
CA PRO A 236 19.56 16.68 43.17
C PRO A 236 18.23 15.96 43.45
N PHE A 237 17.75 16.05 44.70
CA PHE A 237 16.54 15.36 45.14
C PHE A 237 15.29 15.76 44.33
N ALA A 238 15.22 16.97 43.78
CA ALA A 238 14.13 17.40 42.91
C ALA A 238 14.02 16.56 41.62
N VAL A 239 15.14 16.08 41.07
CA VAL A 239 15.15 15.19 39.90
C VAL A 239 14.72 13.79 40.29
N VAL A 240 15.14 13.32 41.48
CA VAL A 240 14.71 12.05 42.05
C VAL A 240 13.19 12.04 42.26
N GLU A 241 12.65 13.10 42.84
CA GLU A 241 11.21 13.28 43.08
C GLU A 241 10.42 13.32 41.77
N ARG A 242 10.90 14.07 40.76
CA ARG A 242 10.29 14.10 39.43
C ARG A 242 10.24 12.70 38.79
N ALA A 243 11.33 11.95 38.89
CA ALA A 243 11.41 10.60 38.37
C ALA A 243 10.52 9.60 39.14
N ILE A 244 10.29 9.81 40.44
CA ILE A 244 9.32 9.02 41.23
C ILE A 244 7.88 9.28 40.76
N VAL A 245 7.53 10.53 40.48
CA VAL A 245 6.19 10.93 39.99
C VAL A 245 5.93 10.43 38.56
N GLY A 246 6.97 10.10 37.81
CA GLY A 246 6.89 9.68 36.41
C GLY A 246 6.88 10.85 35.43
N GLY A 247 7.44 12.00 35.84
CA GLY A 247 7.45 13.24 35.06
C GLY A 247 8.58 13.35 34.03
N ASP A 248 8.84 12.29 33.26
CA ASP A 248 9.61 12.42 32.01
C ASP A 248 8.59 12.38 30.85
N ASP A 249 8.24 13.57 30.33
CA ASP A 249 7.16 13.87 29.38
C ASP A 249 7.12 13.02 28.07
N ALA A 250 8.15 12.21 27.79
CA ALA A 250 8.26 11.40 26.58
C ALA A 250 7.66 9.98 26.70
N SER A 251 7.56 9.42 27.91
CA SER A 251 6.87 8.16 28.17
C SER A 251 5.74 8.45 29.14
N GLY A 252 4.48 8.33 28.69
CA GLY A 252 3.30 8.68 29.48
C GLY A 252 3.22 8.00 30.87
N PRO A 253 2.11 8.16 31.62
CA PRO A 253 1.99 7.66 32.99
C PRO A 253 2.00 6.12 33.05
N SER A 254 3.17 5.53 32.93
CA SER A 254 3.45 4.10 33.00
C SER A 254 4.49 3.83 34.08
N SER A 255 4.52 4.65 35.14
CA SER A 255 5.19 4.23 36.36
C SER A 255 4.49 2.95 36.82
N SER A 256 5.19 1.82 36.68
CA SER A 256 4.71 0.49 37.10
C SER A 256 4.34 0.43 38.59
N VAL A 257 4.69 1.46 39.34
CA VAL A 257 4.52 1.58 40.78
C VAL A 257 3.64 2.78 41.07
N ARG A 258 2.50 2.54 41.74
CA ARG A 258 1.68 3.63 42.30
C ARG A 258 2.28 4.11 43.61
N VAL A 259 2.65 5.39 43.64
CA VAL A 259 3.26 6.07 44.78
C VAL A 259 2.44 7.31 45.12
N ARG A 260 2.18 7.54 46.41
CA ARG A 260 1.64 8.80 46.92
C ARG A 260 2.70 9.51 47.74
N ILE A 261 2.93 10.78 47.42
CA ILE A 261 3.84 11.66 48.15
C ILE A 261 3.02 12.47 49.16
N ASP A 262 3.34 12.35 50.45
CA ASP A 262 2.77 13.15 51.52
C ASP A 262 3.85 14.07 52.08
N HIS A 263 3.87 15.31 51.61
CA HIS A 263 4.84 16.32 52.04
C HIS A 263 4.61 16.78 53.49
N ARG A 264 3.37 16.73 54.02
CA ARG A 264 3.10 17.15 55.40
C ARG A 264 3.72 16.16 56.39
N ALA A 265 3.63 14.87 56.08
CA ALA A 265 4.23 13.80 56.88
C ALA A 265 5.66 13.43 56.42
N ASN A 266 6.21 14.15 55.43
CA ASN A 266 7.50 13.90 54.78
C ASN A 266 7.73 12.42 54.41
N CYS A 267 6.73 11.76 53.80
CA CYS A 267 6.77 10.32 53.50
C CYS A 267 6.16 9.94 52.15
N LEU A 268 6.65 8.82 51.62
CA LEU A 268 6.15 8.13 50.45
C LEU A 268 5.32 6.92 50.90
N ARG A 269 4.13 6.77 50.32
CA ARG A 269 3.23 5.65 50.55
C ARG A 269 3.09 4.84 49.27
N PHE A 270 3.39 3.55 49.35
CA PHE A 270 3.31 2.60 48.25
C PHE A 270 2.04 1.75 48.39
N GLY A 271 1.25 1.63 47.31
CA GLY A 271 0.07 0.76 47.25
C GLY A 271 -1.23 1.42 46.77
N GLU A 272 -2.29 0.62 46.69
CA GLU A 272 -3.64 1.06 46.32
C GLU A 272 -4.34 1.75 47.49
N TYR A 273 -4.67 3.02 47.30
CA TYR A 273 -5.56 3.74 48.19
C TYR A 273 -7.00 3.30 47.91
N SER A 274 -7.64 2.66 48.89
CA SER A 274 -9.10 2.59 48.94
C SER A 274 -9.61 4.01 49.11
N ALA A 275 -10.23 4.57 48.08
CA ALA A 275 -10.89 5.88 48.14
C ALA A 275 -12.19 5.80 48.95
N ALA A 276 -12.08 5.42 50.22
CA ALA A 276 -13.16 5.39 51.20
C ALA A 276 -12.85 6.27 52.42
N GLY A 277 -11.91 7.22 52.31
CA GLY A 277 -11.49 8.08 53.42
C GLY A 277 -11.00 9.46 52.98
N GLY A 278 -11.77 10.17 52.15
CA GLY A 278 -11.67 11.62 52.07
C GLY A 278 -12.31 12.26 53.32
N PRO A 279 -11.83 13.42 53.79
CA PRO A 279 -12.26 14.01 55.05
C PRO A 279 -13.77 14.29 55.00
N GLU A 280 -14.48 13.83 56.03
CA GLU A 280 -15.85 14.25 56.31
C GLU A 280 -15.85 15.76 56.55
N ASP A 281 -16.19 16.53 55.51
CA ASP A 281 -16.60 17.91 55.68
C ASP A 281 -18.11 17.88 55.96
N GLY A 282 -18.46 18.26 57.18
CA GLY A 282 -19.84 18.40 57.63
C GLY A 282 -20.52 19.51 56.85
N GLY A 283 -21.42 19.14 55.95
CA GLY A 283 -22.27 20.05 55.20
C GLY A 283 -23.64 19.40 55.00
N ASP A 284 -24.48 19.59 56.00
CA ASP A 284 -25.94 19.47 55.96
C ASP A 284 -26.51 20.19 54.73
N ASP A 285 -27.12 19.45 53.80
CA ASP A 285 -28.37 19.90 53.16
C ASP A 285 -29.16 18.71 52.58
N GLY A 286 -30.46 18.71 52.87
CA GLY A 286 -31.38 17.61 52.64
C GLY A 286 -31.81 17.46 51.19
N GLY A 287 -31.80 16.22 50.69
CA GLY A 287 -32.34 15.89 49.37
C GLY A 287 -32.60 14.40 49.22
N ALA A 288 -33.76 13.94 49.69
CA ALA A 288 -34.23 12.59 49.47
C ALA A 288 -34.50 12.33 47.97
N GLY A 289 -33.95 11.23 47.44
CA GLY A 289 -34.47 10.62 46.22
C GLY A 289 -33.41 10.10 45.25
N GLY A 290 -33.19 8.78 45.29
CA GLY A 290 -33.01 8.03 44.06
C GLY A 290 -31.64 7.42 43.78
N VAL A 291 -31.70 6.10 43.58
CA VAL A 291 -30.88 5.30 42.68
C VAL A 291 -29.58 4.74 43.26
N GLY A 292 -29.62 3.41 43.48
CA GLY A 292 -28.51 2.52 43.75
C GLY A 292 -27.39 2.62 42.71
N GLY A 293 -26.55 3.63 42.86
CA GLY A 293 -25.23 3.69 42.28
C GLY A 293 -24.37 2.61 42.91
N SER A 294 -24.14 1.55 42.13
CA SER A 294 -23.10 0.54 42.30
C SER A 294 -21.88 1.10 43.04
N ARG A 295 -21.80 0.86 44.36
CA ARG A 295 -20.57 0.85 45.13
C ARG A 295 -19.78 -0.40 44.73
N SER A 296 -19.45 -0.52 43.44
CA SER A 296 -18.48 -1.49 42.96
C SER A 296 -17.21 -1.17 43.71
N GLY A 297 -16.96 -1.96 44.76
CA GLY A 297 -15.78 -1.85 45.59
C GLY A 297 -14.59 -1.67 44.66
N ALA A 298 -13.74 -0.70 44.98
CA ALA A 298 -12.38 -0.70 44.50
C ALA A 298 -11.78 -2.03 44.99
N LEU A 299 -11.96 -3.06 44.16
CA LEU A 299 -11.68 -4.45 44.44
C LEU A 299 -10.16 -4.57 44.48
N GLU A 300 -9.68 -4.45 45.72
CA GLU A 300 -8.76 -5.38 46.36
C GLU A 300 -7.42 -5.60 45.63
N SER A 301 -6.33 -5.33 46.37
CA SER A 301 -4.93 -5.56 45.98
C SER A 301 -4.74 -6.74 45.03
N GLU A 302 -3.80 -6.67 44.07
CA GLU A 302 -3.46 -7.82 43.21
C GLU A 302 -3.25 -9.13 44.01
N SER A 303 -2.72 -9.02 45.23
CA SER A 303 -2.60 -10.11 46.19
C SER A 303 -3.96 -10.74 46.51
N MET A 304 -4.96 -9.93 46.87
CA MET A 304 -6.33 -10.39 47.11
C MET A 304 -6.98 -10.98 45.84
N ARG A 305 -6.76 -10.38 44.66
CA ARG A 305 -7.25 -10.95 43.38
C ARG A 305 -6.72 -12.36 43.09
N LYS A 306 -5.49 -12.67 43.51
CA LYS A 306 -4.86 -13.99 43.30
C LYS A 306 -5.08 -14.97 44.46
N GLN A 307 -5.69 -14.56 45.59
CA GLN A 307 -5.83 -15.41 46.78
C GLN A 307 -6.57 -16.71 46.52
N LEU A 308 -7.72 -16.69 45.83
CA LEU A 308 -8.48 -17.91 45.53
C LEU A 308 -7.73 -18.83 44.56
N ALA A 309 -7.03 -18.28 43.57
CA ALA A 309 -6.21 -19.05 42.65
C ALA A 309 -5.03 -19.72 43.37
N LEU A 310 -4.32 -18.97 44.23
CA LEU A 310 -3.22 -19.50 45.04
C LEU A 310 -3.71 -20.56 46.04
N LEU A 311 -4.85 -20.31 46.69
CA LEU A 311 -5.47 -21.25 47.60
C LEU A 311 -5.88 -22.53 46.86
N SER A 312 -6.56 -22.42 45.73
CA SER A 312 -6.97 -23.59 44.94
C SER A 312 -5.77 -24.40 44.44
N ALA A 313 -4.70 -23.75 43.97
CA ALA A 313 -3.48 -24.43 43.56
C ALA A 313 -2.73 -25.07 44.74
N GLY A 314 -2.72 -24.39 45.89
CA GLY A 314 -2.16 -24.91 47.14
C GLY A 314 -2.92 -26.14 47.63
N LEU A 315 -4.24 -26.04 47.73
CA LEU A 315 -5.13 -27.14 48.11
C LEU A 315 -5.03 -28.30 47.12
N ALA A 316 -5.01 -28.05 45.81
CA ALA A 316 -4.83 -29.10 44.81
C ALA A 316 -3.50 -29.85 44.98
N ARG A 317 -2.39 -29.14 45.28
CA ARG A 317 -1.10 -29.78 45.60
C ARG A 317 -1.18 -30.62 46.87
N VAL A 318 -1.84 -30.13 47.92
CA VAL A 318 -2.02 -30.88 49.17
C VAL A 318 -2.90 -32.10 48.95
N CYS A 319 -4.04 -31.95 48.27
CA CYS A 319 -4.93 -33.07 47.94
C CYS A 319 -4.20 -34.13 47.11
N ALA A 320 -3.40 -33.74 46.11
CA ALA A 320 -2.63 -34.69 45.31
C ALA A 320 -1.59 -35.50 46.12
N VAL A 321 -1.12 -34.98 47.26
CA VAL A 321 -0.21 -35.69 48.18
C VAL A 321 -0.97 -36.56 49.19
N VAL A 322 -2.11 -36.07 49.70
CA VAL A 322 -2.90 -36.74 50.74
C VAL A 322 -3.76 -37.86 50.18
N ASP A 323 -4.39 -37.62 49.03
CA ASP A 323 -5.23 -38.58 48.31
C ASP A 323 -4.90 -38.48 46.81
N PRO A 324 -3.84 -39.18 46.35
CA PRO A 324 -3.46 -39.12 44.95
C PRO A 324 -4.64 -39.60 44.10
N PRO A 325 -5.09 -38.81 43.11
CA PRO A 325 -6.26 -39.16 42.32
C PRO A 325 -6.03 -40.49 41.60
N ASP A 326 -7.02 -41.38 41.64
CA ASP A 326 -6.96 -42.62 40.88
C ASP A 326 -6.93 -42.31 39.37
N ASP A 327 -5.77 -42.53 38.77
CA ASP A 327 -5.53 -42.29 37.36
C ASP A 327 -6.05 -43.42 36.47
N ALA A 328 -6.47 -44.56 37.04
CA ALA A 328 -6.98 -45.71 36.29
C ALA A 328 -8.15 -45.37 35.33
N PRO A 329 -9.23 -44.70 35.76
CA PRO A 329 -10.33 -44.33 34.84
C PRO A 329 -9.87 -43.33 33.77
N ARG A 330 -8.96 -42.41 34.11
CA ARG A 330 -8.41 -41.43 33.16
C ARG A 330 -7.53 -42.10 32.10
N LEU A 331 -6.71 -43.07 32.51
CA LEU A 331 -5.87 -43.86 31.62
C LEU A 331 -6.71 -44.79 30.74
N ALA A 332 -7.78 -45.39 31.29
CA ALA A 332 -8.73 -46.22 30.54
C ALA A 332 -9.44 -45.40 29.46
N ALA A 333 -10.03 -44.25 29.82
CA ALA A 333 -10.67 -43.34 28.86
C ALA A 333 -9.69 -42.85 27.79
N LYS A 334 -8.43 -42.58 28.16
CA LYS A 334 -7.37 -42.20 27.22
C LYS A 334 -7.01 -43.36 26.27
N ALA A 335 -6.97 -44.59 26.78
CA ALA A 335 -6.68 -45.77 25.98
C ALA A 335 -7.82 -46.09 24.99
N GLU A 336 -9.08 -45.98 25.43
CA GLU A 336 -10.27 -46.10 24.58
C GLU A 336 -10.26 -45.05 23.47
N LEU A 337 -10.04 -43.78 23.83
CA LEU A 337 -9.93 -42.70 22.84
C LEU A 337 -8.82 -42.97 21.81
N PHE A 338 -7.66 -43.46 22.24
CA PHE A 338 -6.59 -43.80 21.31
C PHE A 338 -6.89 -45.03 20.46
N ALA A 339 -7.65 -46.00 20.97
CA ALA A 339 -8.09 -47.14 20.18
C ALA A 339 -9.09 -46.68 19.09
N ASP A 340 -10.04 -45.84 19.47
CA ASP A 340 -11.01 -45.24 18.55
C ASP A 340 -10.28 -44.45 17.45
N VAL A 341 -9.37 -43.55 17.83
CA VAL A 341 -8.56 -42.77 16.88
C VAL A 341 -7.75 -43.66 15.95
N ARG A 342 -7.13 -44.74 16.46
CA ARG A 342 -6.38 -45.68 15.60
C ARG A 342 -7.28 -46.39 14.60
N SER A 343 -8.52 -46.70 15.00
CA SER A 343 -9.49 -47.35 14.12
C SER A 343 -10.05 -46.40 13.06
N SER A 344 -10.28 -45.13 13.41
CA SER A 344 -10.85 -44.12 12.50
C SER A 344 -9.83 -43.49 11.56
N LEU A 345 -8.53 -43.52 11.89
CA LEU A 345 -7.47 -42.80 11.19
C LEU A 345 -7.43 -43.05 9.68
N LYS A 346 -7.56 -44.32 9.24
CA LYS A 346 -7.53 -44.65 7.81
C LYS A 346 -8.77 -44.12 7.09
N SER A 347 -9.94 -44.30 7.68
CA SER A 347 -11.21 -43.84 7.11
C SER A 347 -11.26 -42.30 7.04
N GLU A 348 -10.79 -41.61 8.08
CA GLU A 348 -10.69 -40.14 8.06
C GLU A 348 -9.67 -39.65 7.03
N HIS A 349 -8.53 -40.35 6.88
CA HIS A 349 -7.54 -40.01 5.86
C HIS A 349 -8.11 -40.14 4.45
N GLU A 350 -8.79 -41.25 4.15
CA GLU A 350 -9.47 -41.46 2.86
C GLU A 350 -10.58 -40.43 2.62
N SER A 351 -11.38 -40.12 3.64
CA SER A 351 -12.41 -39.08 3.58
C SER A 351 -11.81 -37.69 3.32
N MET A 352 -10.67 -37.37 3.94
CA MET A 352 -9.95 -36.10 3.71
C MET A 352 -9.36 -36.03 2.30
N LEU A 353 -8.83 -37.13 1.76
CA LEU A 353 -8.36 -37.20 0.38
C LEU A 353 -9.51 -37.02 -0.61
N ALA A 354 -10.62 -37.73 -0.42
CA ALA A 354 -11.82 -37.58 -1.23
C ALA A 354 -12.39 -36.16 -1.18
N ARG A 355 -12.37 -35.54 0.01
CA ARG A 355 -12.77 -34.13 0.18
C ARG A 355 -11.83 -33.18 -0.55
N LYS A 356 -10.52 -33.43 -0.54
CA LYS A 356 -9.55 -32.64 -1.31
C LYS A 356 -9.85 -32.74 -2.81
N GLU A 357 -10.10 -33.93 -3.34
CA GLU A 357 -10.48 -34.12 -4.74
C GLU A 357 -11.78 -33.38 -5.10
N LEU A 358 -12.78 -33.43 -4.22
CA LEU A 358 -14.04 -32.70 -4.42
C LEU A 358 -13.82 -31.17 -4.43
N ILE A 359 -12.95 -30.66 -3.57
CA ILE A 359 -12.61 -29.23 -3.52
C ILE A 359 -11.89 -28.80 -4.80
N GLU A 360 -10.92 -29.59 -5.28
CA GLU A 360 -10.22 -29.29 -6.53
C GLU A 360 -11.19 -29.30 -7.73
N ARG A 361 -12.07 -30.30 -7.84
CA ARG A 361 -13.08 -30.33 -8.92
C ARG A 361 -14.01 -29.11 -8.88
N ARG A 362 -14.48 -28.72 -7.70
CA ARG A 362 -15.31 -27.51 -7.54
C ARG A 362 -14.55 -26.22 -7.87
N LYS A 363 -13.25 -26.18 -7.57
CA LYS A 363 -12.39 -25.04 -7.90
C LYS A 363 -12.18 -24.94 -9.42
N GLU A 364 -11.92 -26.05 -10.09
CA GLU A 364 -11.82 -26.12 -11.55
C GLU A 364 -13.13 -25.68 -12.24
N GLU A 365 -14.28 -26.15 -11.77
CA GLU A 365 -15.59 -25.74 -12.29
C GLU A 365 -15.86 -24.25 -12.07
N ALA A 366 -15.54 -23.73 -10.88
CA ALA A 366 -15.67 -22.31 -10.57
C ALA A 366 -14.74 -21.43 -11.42
N GLU A 367 -13.50 -21.86 -11.64
CA GLU A 367 -12.53 -21.19 -12.52
C GLU A 367 -13.01 -21.19 -13.98
N ARG A 368 -13.59 -22.31 -14.47
CA ARG A 368 -14.16 -22.40 -15.82
C ARG A 368 -15.34 -21.43 -15.99
N LEU A 369 -16.28 -21.41 -15.05
CA LEU A 369 -17.42 -20.48 -15.09
C LEU A 369 -16.97 -19.02 -14.99
N ALA A 370 -15.95 -18.72 -14.19
CA ALA A 370 -15.37 -17.38 -14.11
C ALA A 370 -14.71 -16.97 -15.44
N GLN A 371 -13.96 -17.87 -16.08
CA GLN A 371 -13.35 -17.62 -17.39
C GLN A 371 -14.40 -17.40 -18.49
N GLU A 372 -15.49 -18.17 -18.49
CA GLU A 372 -16.60 -18.00 -19.43
C GLU A 372 -17.29 -16.63 -19.25
N LYS A 373 -17.55 -16.22 -17.99
CA LYS A 373 -18.09 -14.88 -17.70
C LYS A 373 -17.17 -13.75 -18.18
N ILE A 374 -15.87 -13.86 -17.92
CA ILE A 374 -14.88 -12.86 -18.38
C ILE A 374 -14.86 -12.79 -19.91
N LYS A 375 -14.93 -13.93 -20.62
CA LYS A 375 -14.99 -13.98 -22.09
C LYS A 375 -16.26 -13.35 -22.63
N GLU A 376 -17.41 -13.63 -22.00
CA GLU A 376 -18.70 -13.07 -22.42
C GLU A 376 -18.75 -11.56 -22.19
N GLU A 377 -18.30 -11.07 -21.03
CA GLU A 377 -18.18 -9.64 -20.75
C GLU A 377 -17.22 -8.93 -21.73
N ALA A 378 -16.10 -9.57 -22.07
CA ALA A 378 -15.17 -9.06 -23.07
C ALA A 378 -15.82 -9.02 -24.48
N ARG A 379 -16.63 -10.03 -24.84
CA ARG A 379 -17.36 -10.06 -26.12
C ARG A 379 -18.38 -8.94 -26.20
N ILE A 380 -19.18 -8.75 -25.16
CA ILE A 380 -20.18 -7.66 -25.08
C ILE A 380 -19.50 -6.30 -25.16
N LYS A 381 -18.35 -6.12 -24.48
CA LYS A 381 -17.58 -4.88 -24.55
C LYS A 381 -17.02 -4.63 -25.96
N ALA A 382 -16.45 -5.65 -26.59
CA ALA A 382 -15.93 -5.55 -27.95
C ALA A 382 -17.04 -5.26 -28.98
N GLU A 383 -18.23 -5.84 -28.82
CA GLU A 383 -19.38 -5.57 -29.67
C GLU A 383 -19.88 -4.12 -29.50
N ARG A 384 -19.96 -3.62 -28.26
CA ARG A 384 -20.30 -2.21 -27.98
C ARG A 384 -19.28 -1.24 -28.60
N GLU A 385 -17.98 -1.54 -28.50
CA GLU A 385 -16.93 -0.73 -29.10
C GLU A 385 -16.93 -0.81 -30.64
N ALA A 386 -17.24 -1.97 -31.21
CA ALA A 386 -17.42 -2.12 -32.65
C ALA A 386 -18.65 -1.37 -33.17
N ALA A 387 -19.77 -1.40 -32.45
CA ALA A 387 -20.97 -0.63 -32.77
C ALA A 387 -20.70 0.88 -32.71
N ALA A 388 -20.03 1.37 -31.66
CA ALA A 388 -19.63 2.77 -31.54
C ALA A 388 -18.72 3.22 -32.71
N ARG A 389 -17.70 2.40 -33.05
CA ARG A 389 -16.83 2.67 -34.21
C ARG A 389 -17.59 2.66 -35.54
N ALA A 390 -18.56 1.76 -35.70
CA ALA A 390 -19.39 1.70 -36.91
C ALA A 390 -20.29 2.93 -37.04
N ASP A 391 -20.85 3.43 -35.93
CA ASP A 391 -21.68 4.64 -35.91
C ASP A 391 -20.86 5.91 -36.18
N GLU A 392 -19.66 6.04 -35.60
CA GLU A 392 -18.72 7.12 -35.92
C GLU A 392 -18.29 7.10 -37.39
N ALA A 393 -17.98 5.92 -37.93
CA ALA A 393 -17.64 5.76 -39.34
C ALA A 393 -18.82 6.11 -40.26
N ARG A 394 -20.05 5.78 -39.89
CA ARG A 394 -21.26 6.16 -40.64
C ARG A 394 -21.47 7.67 -40.68
N ARG A 395 -21.23 8.36 -39.57
CA ARG A 395 -21.28 9.85 -39.52
C ARG A 395 -20.23 10.46 -40.45
N LEU A 396 -18.99 10.02 -40.35
CA LEU A 396 -17.89 10.50 -41.21
C LEU A 396 -18.15 10.22 -42.70
N ALA A 397 -18.67 9.04 -43.03
CA ALA A 397 -18.99 8.69 -44.42
C ALA A 397 -20.15 9.53 -44.99
N TRP A 398 -21.15 9.87 -44.17
CA TRP A 398 -22.23 10.76 -44.59
C TRP A 398 -21.71 12.18 -44.84
N GLU A 399 -20.86 12.71 -43.95
CA GLU A 399 -20.21 14.02 -44.13
C GLU A 399 -19.29 14.07 -45.37
N GLN A 400 -18.57 12.99 -45.66
CA GLN A 400 -17.77 12.88 -46.90
C GLN A 400 -18.65 12.89 -48.14
N LYS A 401 -19.74 12.11 -48.15
CA LYS A 401 -20.69 12.07 -49.28
C LYS A 401 -21.34 13.43 -49.54
N GLN A 402 -21.66 14.21 -48.50
CA GLN A 402 -22.20 15.56 -48.69
C GLN A 402 -21.16 16.50 -49.28
N ARG A 403 -19.92 16.48 -48.77
CA ARG A 403 -18.82 17.28 -49.34
C ARG A 403 -18.53 16.92 -50.80
N GLU A 404 -18.59 15.64 -51.16
CA GLU A 404 -18.43 15.20 -52.55
C GLU A 404 -19.58 15.65 -53.45
N LYS A 405 -20.83 15.56 -52.99
CA LYS A 405 -21.99 16.08 -53.73
C LYS A 405 -21.92 17.58 -53.96
N GLU A 406 -21.53 18.35 -52.95
CA GLU A 406 -21.35 19.81 -53.08
C GLU A 406 -20.24 20.17 -54.07
N LYS A 407 -19.12 19.43 -54.05
CA LYS A 407 -18.05 19.59 -55.03
C LYS A 407 -18.55 19.28 -56.44
N LEU A 408 -19.28 18.18 -56.61
CA LEU A 408 -19.80 17.78 -57.93
C LEU A 408 -20.82 18.78 -58.48
N GLN A 409 -21.72 19.30 -57.63
CA GLN A 409 -22.68 20.33 -58.03
C GLN A 409 -21.99 21.64 -58.46
N LYS A 410 -20.90 22.03 -57.79
CA LYS A 410 -20.11 23.21 -58.21
C LYS A 410 -19.45 22.99 -59.57
N ILE A 411 -18.85 21.81 -59.78
CA ILE A 411 -18.24 21.44 -61.06
C ILE A 411 -19.28 21.45 -62.19
N GLN A 412 -20.48 20.92 -61.94
CA GLN A 412 -21.54 20.85 -62.94
C GLN A 412 -22.07 22.23 -63.34
N LYS A 413 -22.28 23.13 -62.37
CA LYS A 413 -22.67 24.51 -62.64
C LYS A 413 -21.62 25.26 -63.47
N GLU A 414 -20.34 25.03 -63.21
CA GLU A 414 -19.25 25.63 -63.97
C GLU A 414 -19.20 25.11 -65.41
N LEU A 415 -19.40 23.80 -65.60
CA LEU A 415 -19.48 23.18 -66.92
C LEU A 415 -20.67 23.71 -67.73
N ASP A 416 -21.86 23.78 -67.14
CA ASP A 416 -23.08 24.28 -67.79
C ASP A 416 -22.93 25.74 -68.22
N LEU A 417 -22.26 26.57 -67.40
CA LEU A 417 -21.97 27.96 -67.72
C LEU A 417 -21.00 28.07 -68.90
N GLN A 418 -19.98 27.20 -68.97
CA GLN A 418 -19.07 27.10 -70.11
C GLN A 418 -19.77 26.62 -71.38
N GLU A 419 -20.67 25.64 -71.28
CA GLU A 419 -21.45 25.14 -72.42
C GLU A 419 -22.41 26.20 -72.98
N LYS A 420 -23.11 26.94 -72.10
CA LYS A 420 -23.94 28.09 -72.50
C LYS A 420 -23.10 29.13 -73.25
N LYS A 421 -21.91 29.49 -72.74
CA LYS A 421 -20.97 30.39 -73.44
C LYS A 421 -20.57 29.86 -74.83
N ARG A 422 -20.29 28.56 -74.95
CA ARG A 422 -19.96 27.92 -76.24
C ARG A 422 -21.12 27.95 -77.23
N LEU A 423 -22.34 27.65 -76.77
CA LEU A 423 -23.56 27.68 -77.58
C LEU A 423 -23.91 29.09 -78.07
N LEU A 424 -23.76 30.10 -77.19
CA LEU A 424 -23.92 31.52 -77.56
C LEU A 424 -22.93 31.93 -78.66
N LYS A 425 -21.66 31.52 -78.55
CA LYS A 425 -20.64 31.79 -79.58
C LYS A 425 -20.95 31.08 -80.91
N ALA A 426 -21.45 29.85 -80.87
CA ALA A 426 -21.76 29.06 -82.08
C ALA A 426 -22.94 29.61 -82.91
N ILE A 427 -23.84 30.39 -82.30
CA ILE A 427 -25.03 30.94 -82.98
C ILE A 427 -24.74 32.24 -83.75
N GLY A 428 -23.53 32.79 -83.65
CA GLY A 428 -23.11 33.95 -84.46
C GLY A 428 -23.62 35.30 -83.94
N LYS A 429 -24.02 35.37 -82.65
CA LYS A 429 -24.21 36.62 -81.90
C LYS A 429 -22.93 36.98 -81.15
N GLU A 430 -21.84 37.21 -81.87
CA GLU A 430 -20.53 37.48 -81.26
C GLU A 430 -20.48 38.81 -80.49
N THR A 431 -21.33 39.78 -80.80
CA THR A 431 -21.34 41.09 -80.13
C THR A 431 -22.11 41.13 -78.81
N ASP A 432 -22.96 40.12 -78.54
CA ASP A 432 -23.80 40.07 -77.33
C ASP A 432 -23.24 39.13 -76.25
N ALA A 433 -22.25 38.28 -76.57
CA ALA A 433 -21.71 37.28 -75.66
C ALA A 433 -20.72 37.85 -74.61
N ASP A 434 -20.02 38.94 -74.92
CA ASP A 434 -18.98 39.53 -74.05
C ASP A 434 -19.50 40.67 -73.15
N HIS A 435 -20.76 41.10 -73.29
CA HIS A 435 -21.37 42.19 -72.51
C HIS A 435 -22.51 41.76 -71.55
N MET A 436 -22.73 40.46 -71.35
CA MET A 436 -23.77 39.94 -70.44
C MET A 436 -23.19 39.58 -69.07
N THR A 437 -23.84 40.03 -68.00
CA THR A 437 -23.52 39.62 -66.62
C THR A 437 -23.97 38.19 -66.34
N GLU A 438 -23.29 37.53 -65.38
CA GLU A 438 -23.46 36.11 -65.05
C GLU A 438 -24.93 35.71 -64.74
N GLU A 439 -25.73 36.63 -64.22
CA GLU A 439 -27.16 36.45 -63.92
C GLU A 439 -28.10 36.54 -65.14
N GLN A 440 -27.67 37.19 -66.23
CA GLN A 440 -28.44 37.26 -67.48
C GLN A 440 -28.18 36.01 -68.35
N LEU A 441 -26.99 35.40 -68.22
CA LEU A 441 -26.62 34.15 -68.91
C LEU A 441 -27.38 32.93 -68.37
N GLU A 442 -27.80 32.95 -67.09
CA GLU A 442 -28.59 31.88 -66.50
C GLU A 442 -30.04 31.85 -67.01
N LYS A 443 -30.60 33.01 -67.38
CA LYS A 443 -31.98 33.17 -67.87
C LYS A 443 -32.15 32.93 -69.38
N VAL A 444 -31.05 32.74 -70.12
CA VAL A 444 -31.11 32.33 -71.52
C VAL A 444 -31.32 30.82 -71.57
N ASP A 445 -32.48 30.38 -72.07
CA ASP A 445 -32.83 28.96 -72.20
C ASP A 445 -31.90 28.27 -73.20
N ALA A 446 -30.96 27.48 -72.67
CA ALA A 446 -30.04 26.65 -73.45
C ALA A 446 -30.79 25.69 -74.38
N GLU A 447 -31.97 25.22 -73.98
CA GLU A 447 -32.82 24.36 -74.81
C GLU A 447 -33.42 25.07 -76.03
N ALA A 448 -33.77 26.36 -75.91
CA ALA A 448 -34.31 27.13 -77.03
C ALA A 448 -33.21 27.40 -78.07
N LEU A 449 -32.00 27.75 -77.61
CA LEU A 449 -30.82 27.89 -78.47
C LEU A 449 -30.45 26.57 -79.19
N ALA A 450 -30.46 25.45 -78.46
CA ALA A 450 -30.14 24.13 -79.02
C ALA A 450 -31.18 23.68 -80.06
N LYS A 451 -32.47 23.94 -79.82
CA LYS A 451 -33.56 23.67 -80.79
C LYS A 451 -33.41 24.49 -82.07
N GLU A 452 -33.02 25.77 -81.97
CA GLU A 452 -32.79 26.61 -83.15
C GLU A 452 -31.59 26.12 -83.98
N HIS A 453 -30.49 25.74 -83.32
CA HIS A 453 -29.32 25.16 -83.99
C HIS A 453 -29.66 23.81 -84.68
N ALA A 454 -30.40 22.94 -83.99
CA ALA A 454 -30.85 21.66 -84.53
C ALA A 454 -31.79 21.84 -85.74
N ALA A 455 -32.70 22.81 -85.70
CA ALA A 455 -33.60 23.11 -86.81
C ALA A 455 -32.83 23.60 -88.06
N LYS A 456 -31.85 24.49 -87.89
CA LYS A 456 -30.97 24.93 -89.00
C LYS A 456 -30.14 23.78 -89.56
N ALA A 457 -29.63 22.88 -88.72
CA ALA A 457 -28.87 21.72 -89.14
C ALA A 457 -29.72 20.71 -89.94
N ASN A 458 -30.95 20.43 -89.49
CA ASN A 458 -31.86 19.52 -90.19
C ASN A 458 -32.28 20.05 -91.56
N LYS A 459 -32.55 21.35 -91.68
CA LYS A 459 -32.89 21.98 -92.97
C LYS A 459 -31.77 21.83 -94.02
N LYS A 460 -30.50 21.97 -93.58
CA LYS A 460 -29.33 21.73 -94.45
C LYS A 460 -29.20 20.28 -94.90
N LYS A 461 -29.57 19.30 -94.05
CA LYS A 461 -29.55 17.87 -94.41
C LYS A 461 -30.60 17.53 -95.48
N GLU A 462 -31.84 18.02 -95.32
CA GLU A 462 -32.91 17.75 -96.30
C GLU A 462 -32.60 18.32 -97.70
N GLU A 463 -32.01 19.52 -97.78
CA GLU A 463 -31.58 20.11 -99.05
C GLU A 463 -30.47 19.29 -99.74
N ALA A 464 -29.55 18.72 -98.96
CA ALA A 464 -28.50 17.85 -99.49
C ALA A 464 -29.07 16.53 -100.05
N GLU A 465 -30.03 15.90 -99.35
CA GLU A 465 -30.67 14.66 -99.81
C GLU A 465 -31.47 14.84 -101.11
N ARG A 466 -32.13 15.99 -101.29
CA ARG A 466 -32.84 16.30 -102.55
C ARG A 466 -31.89 16.34 -103.75
N LYS A 467 -30.71 16.97 -103.59
CA LYS A 467 -29.69 17.03 -104.66
C LYS A 467 -29.15 15.65 -105.02
N VAL A 468 -28.94 14.76 -104.04
CA VAL A 468 -28.49 13.38 -104.30
C VAL A 468 -29.53 12.59 -105.09
N LYS A 469 -30.83 12.74 -104.77
CA LYS A 469 -31.92 12.06 -105.51
C LYS A 469 -31.99 12.52 -106.97
N GLU A 470 -31.82 13.81 -107.27
CA GLU A 470 -31.80 14.29 -108.67
C GLU A 470 -30.61 13.74 -109.46
N MET A 471 -29.42 13.68 -108.87
CA MET A 471 -28.24 13.12 -109.51
C MET A 471 -28.39 11.62 -109.81
N SER A 472 -29.06 10.86 -108.92
CA SER A 472 -29.32 9.43 -109.16
C SER A 472 -30.18 9.17 -110.40
N LYS A 473 -31.21 10.00 -110.66
CA LYS A 473 -32.08 9.87 -111.83
C LYS A 473 -31.33 10.17 -113.14
N ARG A 474 -30.42 11.15 -113.12
CA ARG A 474 -29.58 11.46 -114.29
C ARG A 474 -28.65 10.31 -114.65
N LEU A 475 -28.06 9.65 -113.64
CA LEU A 475 -27.18 8.51 -113.87
C LEU A 475 -27.92 7.37 -114.59
N ASP A 476 -29.14 7.06 -114.16
CA ASP A 476 -29.93 5.95 -114.75
C ASP A 476 -30.27 6.20 -116.23
N TYR A 477 -30.58 7.45 -116.61
CA TYR A 477 -30.78 7.81 -118.02
C TYR A 477 -29.51 7.66 -118.86
N VAL A 478 -28.35 8.04 -118.32
CA VAL A 478 -27.06 7.94 -119.02
C VAL A 478 -26.65 6.47 -119.22
N VAL A 479 -26.82 5.64 -118.18
CA VAL A 479 -26.52 4.20 -118.27
C VAL A 479 -27.44 3.51 -119.29
N ARG A 480 -28.72 3.88 -119.34
CA ARG A 480 -29.64 3.33 -120.35
C ARG A 480 -29.27 3.75 -121.77
N ALA A 481 -28.90 5.01 -121.98
CA ALA A 481 -28.49 5.51 -123.30
C ALA A 481 -27.19 4.83 -123.79
N THR A 482 -26.18 4.71 -122.94
CA THR A 482 -24.91 4.03 -123.28
C THR A 482 -25.14 2.55 -123.63
N ARG A 483 -26.03 1.85 -122.91
CA ARG A 483 -26.35 0.45 -123.20
C ARG A 483 -27.01 0.26 -124.58
N ILE A 484 -27.83 1.21 -125.01
CA ILE A 484 -28.51 1.18 -126.32
C ILE A 484 -27.47 1.31 -127.44
N GLU A 485 -26.49 2.21 -127.30
CA GLU A 485 -25.41 2.42 -128.27
C GLU A 485 -24.39 1.25 -128.29
N GLU A 486 -24.15 0.59 -127.15
CA GLU A 486 -23.22 -0.54 -127.07
C GLU A 486 -23.73 -1.82 -127.77
N LEU A 487 -25.05 -2.05 -127.78
CA LEU A 487 -25.67 -3.26 -128.34
C LEU A 487 -25.24 -3.61 -129.79
N PRO A 488 -25.26 -2.68 -130.77
CA PRO A 488 -24.81 -2.96 -132.14
C PRO A 488 -23.31 -3.26 -132.23
N LEU A 489 -22.48 -2.53 -131.45
CA LEU A 489 -21.03 -2.76 -131.40
C LEU A 489 -20.69 -4.15 -130.86
N VAL A 490 -21.42 -4.60 -129.82
CA VAL A 490 -21.26 -5.94 -129.25
C VAL A 490 -21.68 -7.02 -130.25
N ARG A 491 -22.78 -6.83 -130.98
CA ARG A 491 -23.22 -7.76 -132.04
C ARG A 491 -22.18 -7.87 -133.16
N SER A 492 -21.67 -6.75 -133.64
CA SER A 492 -20.63 -6.72 -134.68
C SER A 492 -19.34 -7.43 -134.21
N ARG A 493 -18.86 -7.15 -133.00
CA ARG A 493 -17.70 -7.86 -132.42
C ARG A 493 -17.94 -9.36 -132.30
N TYR A 494 -19.15 -9.78 -131.96
CA TYR A 494 -19.51 -11.19 -131.88
C TYR A 494 -19.49 -11.86 -133.26
N GLU A 495 -20.04 -11.22 -134.29
CA GLU A 495 -20.01 -11.71 -135.67
C GLU A 495 -18.58 -11.84 -136.22
N GLU A 496 -17.70 -10.86 -135.93
CA GLU A 496 -16.27 -10.97 -136.28
C GLU A 496 -15.58 -12.13 -135.57
N LYS A 497 -15.92 -12.39 -134.30
CA LYS A 497 -15.38 -13.52 -133.55
C LYS A 497 -15.79 -14.84 -134.22
N VAL A 498 -17.05 -14.97 -134.60
CA VAL A 498 -17.56 -16.16 -135.33
C VAL A 498 -16.87 -16.32 -136.68
N LYS A 499 -16.65 -15.23 -137.44
CA LYS A 499 -15.89 -15.29 -138.70
C LYS A 499 -14.46 -15.76 -138.51
N ARG A 500 -13.72 -15.17 -137.55
CA ARG A 500 -12.35 -15.59 -137.24
C ARG A 500 -12.27 -17.05 -136.77
N GLU A 501 -13.26 -17.50 -136.01
CA GLU A 501 -13.36 -18.91 -135.57
C GLU A 501 -13.61 -19.84 -136.76
N ARG A 502 -14.46 -19.42 -137.71
CA ARG A 502 -14.69 -20.17 -138.95
C ARG A 502 -13.46 -20.22 -139.83
N GLU A 503 -12.76 -19.11 -140.01
CA GLU A 503 -11.50 -19.04 -140.77
C GLU A 503 -10.41 -19.94 -140.14
N ARG A 504 -10.31 -20.00 -138.81
CA ARG A 504 -9.41 -20.94 -138.13
C ARG A 504 -9.79 -22.39 -138.40
N TYR A 505 -11.09 -22.71 -138.31
CA TYR A 505 -11.57 -24.06 -138.57
C TYR A 505 -11.36 -24.51 -140.03
N GLU A 506 -11.36 -23.59 -140.98
CA GLU A 506 -11.09 -23.89 -142.40
C GLU A 506 -9.59 -23.93 -142.76
N ALA A 507 -8.71 -23.47 -141.87
CA ALA A 507 -7.25 -23.49 -142.04
C ALA A 507 -6.55 -24.66 -141.32
N ASP A 508 -7.21 -25.26 -140.32
CA ASP A 508 -6.88 -26.55 -139.70
C ASP A 508 -7.44 -27.72 -140.54
#